data_AF-A0A8T3TJA7-F1
#
_entry.id   AF-A0A8T3TJA7-F1
#
_cell.length_a   1.000
_cell.length_b   1.000
_cell.length_c   1.000
_cell.angle_alpha   90.00
_cell.angle_beta   90.00
_cell.angle_gamma   90.00
#
_symmetry.space_group_name_H-M   'P 1'
#
loop_
_entity.id
_entity.type
_entity.pdbx_description
1 polymer ?
#
loop_
_entity_poly.entity_id
_entity_poly.type
_entity_poly.pdbx_seq_one_letter_code
_entity_poly.pdbx_strand_id
1 'polypeptide(L)'
;MLERAGTIVAAQRARGLDTEGGVVRRLRGLVPVVGPVLIGSIAEVEERSMALEARGFTRPGRRTLLWAPADRHSERLARWLLILVLVALVAARFSGVLGPLP
;
A
#
# COMPACT_ATOMS: atom_id res chain seq x y z
N MET A 1 3.81 7.20 -11.80
CA MET A 1 4.08 8.18 -10.73
C MET A 1 5.55 8.53 -10.56
N LEU A 2 6.42 7.61 -10.09
CA LEU A 2 7.84 7.91 -9.82
C LEU A 2 8.61 8.43 -11.05
N GLU A 3 8.39 7.83 -12.22
CA GLU A 3 8.99 8.30 -13.48
C GLU A 3 8.50 9.70 -13.88
N ARG A 4 7.18 9.95 -13.84
CA ARG A 4 6.60 11.28 -14.13
C ARG A 4 7.10 12.35 -13.16
N ALA A 5 7.20 12.02 -11.87
CA ALA A 5 7.77 12.93 -10.87
C ALA A 5 9.23 13.24 -11.18
N GLY A 6 10.02 12.25 -11.63
CA GLY A 6 11.39 12.45 -12.12
C GLY A 6 11.46 13.40 -13.31
N THR A 7 10.56 13.24 -14.29
CA THR A 7 10.46 14.15 -15.46
C THR A 7 10.08 15.57 -15.05
N ILE A 8 9.15 15.73 -14.10
CA ILE A 8 8.76 17.05 -13.57
C ILE A 8 9.96 17.69 -12.86
N VAL A 9 10.69 16.95 -12.03
CA VAL A 9 11.89 17.46 -11.35
C VAL A 9 12.97 17.87 -12.37
N ALA A 10 13.21 17.07 -13.41
CA ALA A 10 14.15 17.42 -14.47
C ALA A 10 13.72 18.69 -15.23
N ALA A 11 12.43 18.82 -15.55
CA ALA A 11 11.88 20.00 -16.20
C ALA A 11 11.95 21.25 -15.33
N GLN A 12 11.69 21.14 -14.02
CA GLN A 12 11.83 22.25 -13.09
C GLN A 12 13.30 22.62 -12.89
N ARG A 13 14.22 21.66 -12.84
CA ARG A 13 15.68 21.91 -12.83
C ARG A 13 16.13 22.70 -14.06
N ALA A 14 15.63 22.34 -15.24
CA ALA A 14 15.91 23.10 -16.48
C ALA A 14 15.36 24.55 -16.44
N ARG A 15 14.34 24.81 -15.60
CA ARG A 15 13.78 26.15 -15.33
C ARG A 15 14.47 26.87 -14.17
N GLY A 16 15.62 26.38 -13.71
CA GLY A 16 16.41 27.02 -12.65
C GLY A 16 16.07 26.53 -11.23
N LEU A 17 15.36 25.40 -11.08
CA LEU A 17 15.15 24.79 -9.78
C LEU A 17 16.46 24.21 -9.24
N ASP A 18 17.13 24.97 -8.40
CA ASP A 18 18.38 24.55 -7.76
C ASP A 18 18.08 23.62 -6.58
N THR A 19 18.29 22.32 -6.78
CA THR A 19 18.12 21.29 -5.74
C THR A 19 19.38 21.07 -4.89
N GLU A 20 20.44 21.85 -5.13
CA GLU A 20 21.72 21.75 -4.45
C GLU A 20 21.92 22.92 -3.47
N GLY A 21 22.39 22.61 -2.26
CA GLY A 21 22.50 23.55 -1.14
C GLY A 21 21.94 23.01 0.19
N GLY A 22 21.89 23.87 1.22
CA GLY A 22 21.44 23.51 2.56
C GLY A 22 19.97 23.05 2.65
N VAL A 23 19.60 22.42 3.77
CA VAL A 23 18.28 21.76 3.99
C VAL A 23 17.10 22.68 3.69
N VAL A 24 17.19 23.96 4.06
CA VAL A 24 16.13 24.96 3.84
C VAL A 24 15.92 25.28 2.35
N ARG A 25 17.00 25.31 1.55
CA ARG A 25 16.90 25.60 0.10
C ARG A 25 16.29 24.41 -0.65
N ARG A 26 16.65 23.19 -0.24
CA ARG A 26 16.03 21.95 -0.74
C ARG A 26 14.53 21.88 -0.45
N LEU A 27 14.11 22.23 0.77
CA LEU A 27 12.68 22.24 1.13
C LEU A 27 11.89 23.25 0.29
N ARG A 28 12.42 24.45 0.05
CA ARG A 28 11.77 25.44 -0.84
C ARG A 28 11.68 24.97 -2.29
N GLY A 29 12.68 24.23 -2.77
CA GLY A 29 12.68 23.63 -4.11
C GLY A 29 11.60 22.57 -4.34
N LEU A 30 11.03 22.00 -3.27
CA LEU A 30 9.94 21.01 -3.40
C LEU A 30 8.59 21.67 -3.74
N VAL A 31 8.35 22.89 -3.26
CA VAL A 31 7.06 23.61 -3.44
C VAL A 31 6.59 23.67 -4.90
N PRO A 32 7.41 24.10 -5.88
CA PRO A 32 6.98 24.16 -7.29
C PRO A 32 6.85 22.79 -7.97
N VAL A 33 7.42 21.72 -7.41
CA VAL A 33 7.31 20.35 -7.94
C VAL A 33 6.02 19.67 -7.45
N VAL A 34 5.61 19.97 -6.21
CA VAL A 34 4.43 19.35 -5.58
C VAL A 34 3.16 19.63 -6.36
N GLY A 35 2.92 20.88 -6.79
CA GLY A 35 1.71 21.25 -7.53
C GLY A 35 1.49 20.42 -8.81
N PRO A 36 2.46 20.39 -9.74
CA PRO A 36 2.37 19.57 -10.95
C PRO A 36 2.20 18.07 -10.68
N VAL A 37 2.88 17.53 -9.67
CA VAL A 37 2.77 16.11 -9.31
C VAL A 37 1.37 15.79 -8.78
N LEU A 38 0.78 16.66 -7.96
CA LEU A 38 -0.58 16.48 -7.43
C LEU A 38 -1.65 16.58 -8.52
N ILE A 39 -1.58 17.58 -9.40
CA ILE A 39 -2.54 17.70 -10.50
C ILE A 39 -2.43 16.50 -11.43
N GLY A 40 -1.20 16.06 -11.74
CA GLY A 40 -0.96 14.85 -12.52
C GLY A 40 -1.47 13.58 -11.84
N SER A 41 -1.44 13.49 -10.51
CA SER A 41 -1.97 12.33 -9.76
C SER A 41 -3.48 12.24 -9.86
N ILE A 42 -4.17 13.37 -9.70
CA ILE A 42 -5.62 13.46 -9.75
C ILE A 42 -6.11 13.07 -11.16
N ALA A 43 -5.51 13.64 -12.19
CA ALA A 43 -5.86 13.30 -13.58
C ALA A 43 -5.64 11.81 -13.90
N GLU A 44 -4.55 11.22 -13.39
CA GLU A 44 -4.25 9.79 -13.56
C GLU A 44 -5.27 8.88 -12.83
N VAL A 45 -5.77 9.31 -11.67
CA VAL A 45 -6.84 8.61 -10.95
C VAL A 45 -8.17 8.73 -11.68
N GLU A 46 -8.50 9.92 -12.20
CA GLU A 46 -9.73 10.17 -12.96
C GLU A 46 -9.79 9.31 -14.23
N GLU A 47 -8.72 9.28 -15.01
CA GLU A 47 -8.61 8.45 -16.21
C GLU A 47 -8.80 6.96 -15.89
N ARG A 48 -8.19 6.48 -14.80
CA ARG A 48 -8.37 5.10 -14.33
C ARG A 48 -9.79 4.83 -13.83
N SER A 49 -10.41 5.77 -13.13
CA SER A 49 -11.78 5.63 -12.65
C SER A 49 -12.75 5.50 -13.81
N MET A 50 -12.63 6.39 -14.81
CA MET A 50 -13.43 6.30 -16.04
C MET A 50 -13.22 4.98 -16.77
N ALA A 51 -11.98 4.49 -16.86
CA ALA A 51 -11.70 3.18 -17.47
C ALA A 51 -12.34 2.01 -16.70
N LEU A 52 -12.34 2.06 -15.36
CA LEU A 52 -13.00 1.08 -14.51
C LEU A 52 -14.52 1.12 -14.66
N GLU A 53 -15.11 2.33 -14.67
CA GLU A 53 -16.53 2.56 -14.89
C GLU A 53 -16.98 2.07 -16.27
N ALA A 54 -16.21 2.38 -17.33
CA ALA A 54 -16.47 1.90 -18.69
C ALA A 54 -16.42 0.37 -18.79
N ARG A 55 -15.58 -0.29 -17.98
CA ARG A 55 -15.51 -1.75 -17.86
C ARG A 55 -16.56 -2.33 -16.91
N GLY A 56 -17.43 -1.51 -16.33
CA GLY A 56 -18.53 -1.93 -15.46
C GLY A 56 -18.10 -2.33 -14.05
N PHE A 57 -16.92 -1.91 -13.57
CA PHE A 57 -16.47 -2.22 -12.20
C PHE A 57 -17.36 -1.61 -11.10
N THR A 58 -18.14 -0.57 -11.47
CA THR A 58 -19.13 0.09 -10.59
C THR A 58 -20.49 -0.62 -10.60
N ARG A 59 -20.70 -1.65 -11.44
CA ARG A 59 -21.99 -2.39 -11.45
C ARG A 59 -22.23 -3.11 -10.11
N PRO A 60 -23.44 -3.03 -9.56
CA PRO A 60 -23.81 -3.82 -8.38
C PRO A 60 -23.91 -5.31 -8.75
N GLY A 61 -23.52 -6.20 -7.83
CA GLY A 61 -23.60 -7.65 -8.03
C GLY A 61 -22.42 -8.43 -7.45
N ARG A 62 -22.44 -9.75 -7.66
CA ARG A 62 -21.39 -10.65 -7.16
C ARG A 62 -20.14 -10.52 -8.03
N ARG A 63 -19.02 -10.14 -7.42
CA ARG A 63 -17.71 -10.03 -8.10
C ARG A 63 -17.04 -11.41 -8.19
N THR A 64 -16.44 -11.70 -9.33
CA THR A 64 -15.60 -12.87 -9.55
C THR A 64 -14.13 -12.49 -9.44
N LEU A 65 -13.33 -13.33 -8.77
CA LEU A 65 -11.89 -13.12 -8.62
C LEU A 65 -11.17 -13.87 -9.73
N LEU A 66 -10.39 -13.16 -10.54
CA LEU A 66 -9.56 -13.78 -11.58
C LEU A 66 -8.39 -14.56 -10.95
N TRP A 67 -7.80 -14.01 -9.89
CA TRP A 67 -6.66 -14.57 -9.18
C TRP A 67 -7.02 -14.75 -7.71
N ALA A 68 -7.74 -15.84 -7.40
CA ALA A 68 -7.98 -16.23 -6.02
C ALA A 68 -6.68 -16.78 -5.40
N PRO A 69 -6.25 -16.31 -4.21
CA PRO A 69 -5.14 -16.93 -3.48
C PRO A 69 -5.42 -18.42 -3.29
N ALA A 70 -4.51 -19.27 -3.75
CA ALA A 70 -4.62 -20.71 -3.57
C ALA A 70 -4.27 -21.06 -2.13
N ASP A 71 -5.20 -21.66 -1.38
CA ASP A 71 -4.97 -22.09 0.00
C ASP A 71 -4.15 -23.39 -0.04
N ARG A 72 -2.82 -23.27 0.03
CA ARG A 72 -1.91 -24.40 -0.14
C ARG A 72 -2.04 -25.33 1.07
N HIS A 73 -1.82 -26.63 0.87
CA HIS A 73 -1.91 -27.62 1.96
C HIS A 73 -1.04 -27.25 3.17
N SER A 74 0.15 -26.69 2.94
CA SER A 74 1.05 -26.20 3.99
C SER A 74 0.45 -25.05 4.81
N GLU A 75 -0.25 -24.12 4.16
CA GLU A 75 -0.88 -22.97 4.84
C GLU A 75 -2.10 -23.41 5.66
N ARG A 76 -2.86 -24.38 5.13
CA ARG A 76 -3.97 -24.99 5.85
C ARG A 76 -3.50 -25.74 7.09
N LEU A 77 -2.43 -26.53 6.98
CA LEU A 77 -1.84 -27.25 8.11
C LEU A 77 -1.27 -26.28 9.15
N ALA A 78 -0.54 -25.25 8.73
CA ALA A 78 -0.01 -24.22 9.61
C ALA A 78 -1.12 -23.49 10.39
N ARG A 79 -2.25 -23.18 9.73
CA ARG A 79 -3.41 -22.54 10.37
C ARG A 79 -4.00 -23.43 11.47
N TRP A 80 -4.23 -24.70 11.19
CA TRP A 80 -4.77 -25.65 12.18
C TRP A 80 -3.81 -25.89 13.33
N LEU A 81 -2.51 -26.02 13.05
CA LEU A 81 -1.48 -26.14 14.07
C LEU A 81 -1.47 -24.92 14.99
N LEU A 82 -1.52 -23.71 14.44
CA LEU A 82 -1.50 -22.46 15.21
C LEU A 82 -2.74 -22.33 16.11
N ILE A 83 -3.92 -22.72 15.61
CA ILE A 83 -5.15 -22.78 16.42
C ILE A 83 -5.01 -23.80 17.54
N LEU A 84 -4.47 -24.99 17.26
CA LEU A 84 -4.29 -26.04 18.26
C LEU A 84 -3.31 -25.61 19.35
N VAL A 85 -2.19 -24.99 18.98
CA VAL A 85 -1.22 -24.42 19.94
C VAL A 85 -1.86 -23.33 20.79
N LEU A 86 -2.64 -22.43 20.19
CA LEU A 86 -3.36 -21.38 20.93
C LEU A 86 -4.32 -21.97 21.97
N VAL A 87 -5.14 -22.94 21.58
CA VAL A 87 -6.08 -23.61 22.48
C VAL A 87 -5.35 -24.35 23.60
N ALA A 88 -4.25 -25.04 23.27
CA ALA A 88 -3.43 -25.74 24.25
C ALA A 88 -2.80 -24.77 25.27
N LEU A 89 -2.27 -23.62 24.83
CA LEU A 89 -1.73 -22.59 25.71
C LEU A 89 -2.81 -21.99 26.63
N VAL A 90 -3.99 -21.70 26.09
CA VAL A 90 -5.12 -21.19 26.86
C VAL A 90 -5.55 -22.22 27.91
N ALA A 91 -5.70 -23.49 27.53
CA ALA A 91 -6.07 -24.57 28.45
C ALA A 91 -4.99 -24.80 29.52
N ALA A 92 -3.72 -24.76 29.17
CA ALA A 92 -2.59 -24.86 30.11
C ALA A 92 -2.56 -23.67 31.09
N ARG A 93 -2.97 -22.49 30.63
CA ARG A 93 -3.11 -21.30 31.48
C ARG A 93 -4.30 -21.40 32.44
N PHE A 94 -5.43 -21.96 32.01
CA PHE A 94 -6.63 -22.16 32.84
C PHE A 94 -6.47 -23.30 33.84
N SER A 95 -5.80 -24.39 33.47
CA SER A 95 -5.52 -25.53 34.35
C SER A 95 -4.44 -25.26 35.40
N GLY A 96 -3.87 -24.05 35.44
CA GLY A 96 -2.89 -23.64 36.45
C GLY A 96 -1.52 -24.32 36.33
N VAL A 97 -1.25 -25.01 35.22
CA VAL A 97 0.01 -25.75 34.98
C VAL A 97 1.17 -24.80 34.66
N LEU A 98 0.90 -23.62 34.08
CA LEU A 98 1.86 -22.52 34.04
C LEU A 98 1.52 -21.53 35.16
N GLY A 99 2.32 -21.57 36.24
CA GLY A 99 2.35 -20.49 37.22
C GLY A 99 2.60 -19.13 36.56
N PRO A 100 2.24 -18.01 37.21
CA PRO A 100 2.41 -16.68 36.62
C PRO A 100 3.86 -16.52 36.17
N LEU A 101 4.06 -16.33 34.86
CA LEU A 101 5.31 -15.78 34.36
C LEU A 101 5.48 -14.41 35.05
N PRO A 102 6.71 -14.06 35.51
CA PRO A 102 6.96 -12.78 36.16
C PRO A 102 6.53 -11.59 35.29
#